data_AF-X1GAP0-F1
#
_entry.id   AF-X1GAP0-F1
#
_cell.length_a   1.000
_cell.length_b   1.000
_cell.length_c   1.000
_cell.angle_alpha   90.00
_cell.angle_beta   90.00
_cell.angle_gamma   90.00
#
_symmetry.space_group_name_H-M   'P 1'
#
loop_
_entity.id
_entity.type
_entity.pdbx_description
1 polymer ?
#
loop_
_entity_poly.entity_id
_entity_poly.type
_entity_poly.pdbx_seq_one_letter_code
_entity_poly.pdbx_strand_id
1 'polypeptide(L)'
;MHLDKNRMGSIDLGVNNIVTLVNNIWEQPIIIKGGIIKSINQGYNKERSRLKSIIDRQKINYESKKLKKINLNRNNKINDYFHKISRSIIDYCIKSNIGTLVIG
;
A
#
# COMPACT_ATOMS: atom_id res chain seq x y z
N MET A 1 6.52 -26.46 1.50
CA MET A 1 5.53 -26.37 0.41
C MET A 1 6.31 -26.42 -0.90
N HIS A 2 6.00 -27.33 -1.83
CA HIS A 2 6.68 -27.40 -3.13
C HIS A 2 5.75 -26.77 -4.17
N LEU A 3 6.04 -25.54 -4.58
CA LEU A 3 5.26 -24.80 -5.57
C LEU A 3 5.89 -24.97 -6.96
N ASP A 4 5.08 -24.89 -8.01
CA ASP A 4 5.55 -25.04 -9.39
C ASP A 4 6.23 -23.76 -9.90
N LYS A 5 7.56 -23.81 -10.11
CA LYS A 5 8.36 -22.67 -10.59
C LYS A 5 8.01 -22.23 -12.02
N ASN A 6 7.37 -23.09 -12.81
CA ASN A 6 6.91 -22.75 -14.16
C ASN A 6 5.59 -21.98 -14.13
N ARG A 7 4.86 -22.02 -13.01
CA ARG A 7 3.70 -21.17 -12.78
C ARG A 7 4.17 -19.84 -12.22
N MET A 8 3.91 -18.79 -12.98
CA MET A 8 4.41 -17.45 -12.74
C MET A 8 3.27 -16.47 -12.52
N GLY A 9 3.39 -15.65 -11.48
CA GLY A 9 2.61 -14.43 -11.30
C GLY A 9 3.51 -13.22 -11.56
N SER A 10 2.96 -12.18 -12.18
CA SER A 10 3.63 -10.88 -12.34
C SER A 10 2.78 -9.81 -11.67
N ILE A 11 3.42 -8.96 -10.87
CA ILE A 11 2.80 -7.82 -10.19
C ILE A 11 3.33 -6.54 -10.82
N ASP A 12 2.41 -5.66 -11.20
CA ASP A 12 2.69 -4.26 -11.49
C ASP A 12 2.16 -3.38 -10.33
N LEU A 13 3.02 -2.50 -9.82
CA LEU A 13 2.70 -1.61 -8.71
C LEU A 13 2.37 -0.21 -9.22
N GLY A 14 1.21 0.32 -8.83
CA GLY A 14 0.75 1.63 -9.29
C GLY A 14 0.11 2.49 -8.21
N VAL A 15 -0.39 3.67 -8.60
CA VAL A 15 -1.06 4.61 -7.67
C VAL A 15 -2.58 4.46 -7.71
N ASN A 16 -3.14 4.21 -8.91
CA ASN A 16 -4.59 4.03 -9.09
C ASN A 16 -5.00 2.59 -8.80
N ASN A 17 -4.26 1.65 -9.36
CA ASN A 17 -4.28 0.23 -9.03
C ASN A 17 -2.97 -0.02 -8.29
N ILE A 18 -3.03 -0.24 -6.99
CA ILE A 18 -1.83 -0.44 -6.17
C ILE A 18 -1.12 -1.72 -6.58
N VAL A 19 -1.91 -2.74 -6.93
CA VAL A 19 -1.42 -4.02 -7.42
C VAL A 19 -2.28 -4.41 -8.60
N THR A 20 -1.62 -4.70 -9.71
CA THR A 20 -2.19 -5.45 -10.84
C THR A 20 -1.42 -6.76 -10.92
N LEU A 21 -2.08 -7.88 -10.62
CA LEU A 21 -1.47 -9.20 -10.68
C LEU A 21 -2.01 -9.97 -11.87
N VAL A 22 -1.11 -10.41 -12.75
CA VAL A 22 -1.38 -11.30 -13.89
C VAL A 22 -0.61 -12.60 -13.72
N ASN A 23 -0.99 -13.64 -14.45
CA ASN A 23 -0.39 -14.97 -14.32
C ASN A 23 -0.33 -15.69 -15.68
N ASN A 24 0.51 -16.73 -15.78
CA ASN A 24 0.63 -17.56 -16.98
C ASN A 24 -0.20 -18.86 -16.94
N ILE A 25 -1.12 -18.97 -15.97
CA ILE A 25 -1.98 -20.15 -15.76
C ILE A 25 -3.44 -19.90 -16.15
N TRP A 26 -3.71 -18.81 -16.86
CA TRP A 26 -5.04 -18.41 -17.36
C TRP A 26 -6.09 -18.12 -16.28
N GLU A 27 -5.67 -17.94 -15.02
CA GLU A 27 -6.52 -17.47 -13.94
C GLU A 27 -6.83 -15.98 -14.11
N GLN A 28 -7.98 -15.53 -13.60
CA GLN A 28 -8.39 -14.13 -13.73
C GLN A 28 -7.37 -13.17 -13.06
N PRO A 29 -7.06 -12.02 -13.69
CA PRO A 29 -6.17 -11.04 -13.10
C PRO A 29 -6.77 -10.41 -11.85
N ILE A 30 -5.92 -10.06 -10.89
CA ILE A 30 -6.33 -9.43 -9.63
C ILE A 30 -5.95 -7.96 -9.67
N ILE A 31 -6.90 -7.07 -9.38
CA ILE A 31 -6.68 -5.63 -9.29
C ILE A 31 -7.03 -5.15 -7.90
N ILE A 32 -6.06 -4.57 -7.19
CA ILE A 32 -6.25 -3.95 -5.89
C ILE A 32 -6.27 -2.44 -6.07
N LYS A 33 -7.45 -1.83 -5.89
CA LYS A 33 -7.63 -0.39 -6.08
C LYS A 33 -6.92 0.43 -5.00
N GLY A 34 -6.43 1.60 -5.41
CA GLY A 34 -5.75 2.58 -4.55
C GLY A 34 -6.64 3.51 -3.74
N GLY A 35 -7.96 3.38 -3.86
CA GLY A 35 -8.92 4.29 -3.22
C GLY A 35 -8.73 4.42 -1.70
N ILE A 36 -8.45 3.32 -1.01
CA ILE A 36 -8.24 3.33 0.45
C ILE A 36 -6.99 4.14 0.83
N ILE A 37 -5.84 3.88 0.16
CA ILE A 37 -4.62 4.65 0.41
C ILE A 37 -4.82 6.12 0.06
N LYS A 38 -5.50 6.43 -1.05
CA LYS A 38 -5.82 7.81 -1.44
C LYS A 38 -6.64 8.53 -0.38
N SER A 39 -7.66 7.88 0.17
CA SER A 39 -8.50 8.44 1.24
C SER A 39 -7.68 8.70 2.51
N ILE A 40 -6.83 7.75 2.92
CA ILE A 40 -5.90 7.94 4.06
C ILE A 40 -5.00 9.15 3.81
N ASN A 41 -4.44 9.27 2.61
CA ASN A 41 -3.55 10.36 2.24
C ASN A 41 -4.27 11.72 2.20
N GLN A 42 -5.53 11.75 1.73
CA GLN A 42 -6.36 12.95 1.71
C GLN A 42 -6.66 13.45 3.14
N GLY A 43 -7.08 12.54 4.03
CA GLY A 43 -7.33 12.88 5.44
C GLY A 43 -6.07 13.38 6.14
N TYR A 44 -4.92 12.74 5.88
CA TYR A 44 -3.62 13.18 6.36
C TYR A 44 -3.24 14.58 5.85
N ASN A 45 -3.38 14.84 4.54
CA ASN A 45 -3.03 16.12 3.94
C ASN A 45 -3.88 17.27 4.50
N LYS A 46 -5.18 17.02 4.73
CA LYS A 46 -6.09 18.00 5.36
C LYS A 46 -5.61 18.38 6.76
N GLU A 47 -5.32 17.40 7.62
CA GLU A 47 -4.88 17.66 8.98
C GLU A 47 -3.46 18.26 9.02
N ARG A 48 -2.56 17.80 8.14
CA ARG A 48 -1.20 18.37 8.02
C ARG A 48 -1.25 19.85 7.65
N SER A 49 -2.05 20.22 6.66
CA SER A 49 -2.21 21.63 6.23
C SER A 49 -2.72 22.51 7.38
N ARG A 50 -3.75 22.03 8.10
CA ARG A 50 -4.29 22.73 9.27
C ARG A 50 -3.22 22.95 10.35
N LEU A 51 -2.48 21.89 10.72
CA LEU A 51 -1.43 21.98 11.74
C LEU A 51 -0.27 22.87 11.30
N LYS A 52 0.13 22.77 10.04
CA LYS A 52 1.22 23.58 9.48
C LYS A 52 0.88 25.07 9.53
N SER A 53 -0.35 25.45 9.14
CA SER A 53 -0.84 26.83 9.26
C SER A 53 -0.77 27.38 10.69
N ILE A 54 -1.12 26.58 11.70
CA ILE A 54 -1.03 26.99 13.11
C ILE A 54 0.43 27.19 13.54
N ILE A 55 1.30 26.23 13.21
CA ILE A 55 2.74 26.25 13.54
C ILE A 55 3.43 27.47 12.92
N ASP A 56 3.11 27.76 11.66
CA ASP A 56 3.68 28.89 10.92
C ASP A 56 3.26 30.23 11.55
N ARG A 57 2.00 30.37 11.98
CA ARG A 57 1.53 31.56 12.73
C ARG A 57 2.20 31.71 14.09
N GLN A 58 2.54 30.60 14.73
CA GLN A 58 3.24 30.59 16.02
C GLN A 58 4.76 30.79 15.87
N LYS A 59 5.28 30.91 14.64
CA LYS A 59 6.72 31.01 14.33
C LYS A 59 7.55 29.90 14.97
N ILE A 60 6.95 28.71 15.07
CA ILE A 60 7.62 27.53 15.63
C ILE A 60 8.52 26.92 14.55
N ASN A 61 9.82 26.85 14.85
CA ASN A 61 10.84 26.36 13.91
C ASN A 61 11.14 24.85 14.06
N TYR A 62 10.43 24.15 14.94
CA TYR A 62 10.60 22.71 15.17
C TYR A 62 9.32 21.93 14.82
N GLU A 63 9.48 20.64 14.51
CA GLU A 63 8.32 19.79 14.22
C GLU A 63 7.51 19.52 15.49
N SER A 64 6.21 19.85 15.46
CA SER A 64 5.34 19.65 16.62
C SER A 64 5.10 18.16 16.91
N LYS A 65 4.93 17.80 18.19
CA LYS A 65 4.54 16.44 18.60
C LYS A 65 3.27 15.96 17.88
N LYS A 66 2.36 16.87 17.57
CA LYS A 66 1.11 16.57 16.85
C LYS A 66 1.36 16.22 15.38
N LEU A 67 2.26 16.94 14.69
CA LEU A 67 2.69 16.57 13.33
C LEU A 67 3.32 15.17 13.31
N LYS A 68 4.23 14.89 14.24
CA LYS A 68 4.83 13.55 14.38
C LYS A 68 3.78 12.46 14.59
N LYS A 69 2.78 12.71 15.45
CA LYS A 69 1.69 11.76 15.71
C LYS A 69 0.85 11.47 14.46
N ILE A 70 0.49 12.49 13.67
CA ILE A 70 -0.29 12.25 12.44
C ILE A 70 0.54 11.56 11.36
N ASN A 71 1.85 11.84 11.28
CA ASN A 71 2.77 11.14 10.38
C ASN A 71 2.84 9.65 10.73
N LEU A 72 3.04 9.34 12.01
CA LEU A 72 3.08 7.95 12.51
C LEU A 72 1.76 7.22 12.24
N ASN A 73 0.62 7.85 12.54
CA ASN A 73 -0.69 7.25 12.30
C ASN A 73 -0.94 6.97 10.80
N ARG A 74 -0.56 7.90 9.92
CA ARG A 74 -0.65 7.70 8.47
C ARG A 74 0.23 6.52 8.03
N ASN A 75 1.48 6.48 8.47
CA ASN A 75 2.42 5.41 8.12
C ASN A 75 1.91 4.04 8.61
N ASN A 76 1.43 3.95 9.85
CA ASN A 76 0.90 2.70 10.40
C ASN A 76 -0.31 2.18 9.61
N LYS A 77 -1.25 3.06 9.23
CA LYS A 77 -2.42 2.67 8.43
C LYS A 77 -2.03 2.19 7.04
N ILE A 78 -1.10 2.87 6.39
CA ILE A 78 -0.60 2.48 5.06
C ILE A 78 0.12 1.14 5.15
N ASN A 79 1.00 0.96 6.14
CA ASN A 79 1.73 -0.28 6.34
C ASN A 79 0.80 -1.47 6.63
N ASP A 80 -0.17 -1.31 7.53
CA ASP A 80 -1.18 -2.34 7.80
C ASP A 80 -1.93 -2.77 6.52
N TYR A 81 -2.32 -1.79 5.70
CA TYR A 81 -2.99 -2.07 4.43
C TYR A 81 -2.08 -2.84 3.44
N PHE A 82 -0.82 -2.43 3.30
CA PHE A 82 0.15 -3.14 2.46
C PHE A 82 0.46 -4.55 2.98
N HIS A 83 0.54 -4.76 4.29
CA HIS A 83 0.73 -6.08 4.87
C HIS A 83 -0.45 -7.00 4.53
N LYS A 84 -1.69 -6.51 4.67
CA LYS A 84 -2.90 -7.26 4.27
C LYS A 84 -2.89 -7.61 2.78
N ILE A 85 -2.52 -6.65 1.92
CA ILE A 85 -2.36 -6.90 0.48
C ILE A 85 -1.33 -7.99 0.21
N SER A 86 -0.12 -7.86 0.78
CA SER A 86 0.96 -8.81 0.56
C SER A 86 0.56 -10.22 1.00
N ARG A 87 -0.13 -10.34 2.14
CA ARG A 87 -0.66 -11.62 2.63
C ARG A 87 -1.64 -12.24 1.64
N SER A 88 -2.61 -11.47 1.14
CA SER A 88 -3.59 -11.93 0.15
C SER A 88 -2.95 -12.37 -1.16
N ILE A 89 -1.90 -11.67 -1.61
CA ILE A 89 -1.13 -12.05 -2.81
C ILE A 89 -0.44 -13.39 -2.60
N ILE A 90 0.24 -13.58 -1.47
CA ILE A 90 0.91 -14.85 -1.17
C ILE A 90 -0.11 -15.98 -1.01
N ASP A 91 -1.27 -15.73 -0.39
CA ASP A 91 -2.36 -16.70 -0.31
C ASP A 91 -2.88 -17.13 -1.68
N TYR A 92 -3.03 -16.17 -2.59
CA TYR A 92 -3.36 -16.45 -3.98
C TYR A 92 -2.29 -17.31 -4.65
N CYS A 93 -1.00 -16.94 -4.54
CA CYS A 93 0.09 -17.71 -5.14
C CYS A 93 0.12 -19.16 -4.63
N ILE A 94 -0.06 -19.34 -3.32
CA ILE A 94 -0.12 -20.66 -2.69
C ILE A 94 -1.31 -21.47 -3.24
N LYS A 95 -2.51 -20.86 -3.25
CA LYS A 95 -3.74 -21.52 -3.73
C LYS A 95 -3.65 -21.90 -5.21
N SER A 96 -2.99 -21.09 -6.03
CA SER A 96 -2.83 -21.30 -7.47
C SER A 96 -1.58 -22.10 -7.86
N ASN A 97 -0.81 -22.58 -6.87
CA ASN A 97 0.45 -23.29 -7.06
C ASN A 97 1.51 -22.49 -7.85
N ILE A 98 1.53 -21.17 -7.69
CA ILE A 98 2.50 -20.26 -8.33
C ILE A 98 3.80 -20.28 -7.54
N GLY A 99 4.88 -20.76 -8.14
CA GLY A 99 6.21 -20.85 -7.52
C GLY A 99 7.15 -19.68 -7.84
N THR A 100 6.81 -18.87 -8.84
CA THR A 100 7.61 -17.71 -9.25
C THR A 100 6.74 -16.45 -9.24
N LEU A 101 7.17 -15.41 -8.51
CA LEU A 101 6.50 -14.12 -8.47
C LEU A 101 7.47 -13.04 -8.96
N VAL A 102 7.11 -12.36 -10.04
CA VAL A 102 7.87 -11.26 -10.64
C VAL A 102 7.22 -9.94 -10.23
N ILE A 103 8.01 -8.93 -9.90
CA ILE A 103 7.55 -7.59 -9.51
C ILE A 103 8.18 -6.58 -10.46
N GLY A 104 7.33 -5.77 -11.11
CA GLY A 104 7.70 -4.66 -11.99
C GLY A 104 7.85 -3.32 -11.26
#